data_AF-A0A4P6YFR2-F1
#
_entry.id   AF-A0A4P6YFR2-F1
#
_cell.length_a   1.000
_cell.length_b   1.000
_cell.length_c   1.000
_cell.angle_alpha   90.00
_cell.angle_beta   90.00
_cell.angle_gamma   90.00
#
_symmetry.space_group_name_H-M   'P 1'
#
loop_
_entity.id
_entity.type
_entity.pdbx_description
1 polymer ?
#
loop_
_entity_poly.entity_id
_entity_poly.type
_entity_poly.pdbx_seq_one_letter_code
_entity_poly.pdbx_strand_id
1 'polypeptide(L)'
;MSYWNDKAKRLLKSELVRRGISNADLANLLEQIGIEETKSSIDSKICRGTFSASFFLQCLTVIGCEKIEIVEYENQLSIAAEPQAEYNLKK
;
A
#
# COMPACT_ATOMS: atom_id res chain seq x y z
N MET A 1 -3.30 8.95 9.57
CA MET A 1 -2.94 7.52 9.54
C MET A 1 -1.46 7.40 9.90
N SER A 2 -1.04 6.28 10.49
CA SER A 2 0.39 6.01 10.75
C SER A 2 1.10 5.73 9.43
N TYR A 3 2.36 6.17 9.30
CA TYR A 3 3.22 5.89 8.14
C TYR A 3 3.20 4.40 7.74
N TRP A 4 3.20 3.51 8.74
CA TRP A 4 3.16 2.05 8.51
C TRP A 4 1.84 1.56 7.89
N ASN A 5 0.71 2.13 8.29
CA ASN A 5 -0.60 1.79 7.72
C ASN A 5 -0.68 2.26 6.26
N ASP A 6 -0.13 3.45 5.99
CA ASP A 6 -0.04 3.98 4.63
C ASP A 6 0.90 3.16 3.74
N LYS A 7 1.98 2.63 4.30
CA LYS A 7 2.89 1.70 3.61
C LYS A 7 2.20 0.37 3.30
N ALA A 8 1.55 -0.24 4.29
CA ALA A 8 0.84 -1.51 4.14
C ALA A 8 -0.28 -1.42 3.09
N LYS A 9 -1.13 -0.38 3.15
CA LYS A 9 -2.21 -0.22 2.15
C LYS A 9 -1.66 0.02 0.75
N ARG A 10 -0.57 0.80 0.61
CA ARG A 10 0.05 1.07 -0.69
C ARG A 10 0.60 -0.21 -1.31
N LEU A 11 1.28 -1.03 -0.51
CA LEU A 11 1.81 -2.32 -0.95
C LEU A 11 0.70 -3.26 -1.44
N LEU A 12 -0.39 -3.40 -0.68
CA LEU A 12 -1.52 -4.23 -1.12
C LEU A 12 -2.14 -3.68 -2.43
N LYS A 13 -2.37 -2.36 -2.50
CA LYS A 13 -2.92 -1.72 -3.70
C LYS A 13 -2.02 -1.90 -4.92
N SER A 14 -0.70 -1.77 -4.77
CA SER A 14 0.22 -1.95 -5.91
C SER A 14 0.17 -3.38 -6.43
N GLU A 15 0.08 -4.38 -5.55
CA GLU A 15 -0.02 -5.78 -5.98
C GLU A 15 -1.34 -6.11 -6.69
N LEU A 16 -2.46 -5.49 -6.26
CA LEU A 16 -3.76 -5.59 -6.95
C LEU A 16 -3.71 -4.95 -8.34
N VAL A 17 -3.18 -3.72 -8.43
CA VAL A 17 -3.05 -2.99 -9.71
C VAL A 17 -2.13 -3.73 -10.68
N ARG A 18 -0.98 -4.26 -10.21
CA ARG A 18 -0.04 -5.04 -11.03
C ARG A 18 -0.69 -6.27 -11.68
N ARG A 19 -1.75 -6.81 -11.07
CA ARG A 19 -2.47 -8.00 -11.55
C ARG A 19 -3.80 -7.68 -12.20
N GLY A 20 -4.20 -6.41 -12.26
CA GLY A 20 -5.49 -5.99 -12.81
C GLY A 20 -6.69 -6.48 -11.98
N ILE A 21 -6.52 -6.71 -10.69
CA ILE A 21 -7.56 -7.23 -9.80
C ILE A 21 -8.26 -6.06 -9.10
N SER A 22 -9.58 -5.97 -9.26
CA SER A 22 -10.37 -5.00 -8.51
C SER A 22 -10.67 -5.49 -7.09
N ASN A 23 -11.12 -4.59 -6.20
CA ASN A 23 -11.54 -5.00 -4.86
C ASN A 23 -12.80 -5.89 -4.88
N ALA A 24 -13.60 -5.85 -5.94
CA ALA A 24 -14.72 -6.78 -6.14
C ALA A 24 -14.21 -8.17 -6.52
N ASP A 25 -13.21 -8.25 -7.41
CA ASP A 25 -12.58 -9.52 -7.79
C ASP A 25 -11.87 -10.15 -6.59
N LEU A 26 -11.19 -9.34 -5.77
CA LEU A 26 -10.55 -9.80 -4.54
C LEU A 26 -11.57 -10.42 -3.57
N ALA A 27 -12.76 -9.83 -3.43
CA ALA A 27 -13.84 -10.42 -2.61
C ALA A 27 -14.22 -11.81 -3.11
N ASN A 28 -14.45 -11.96 -4.42
CA ASN A 28 -14.80 -13.24 -5.03
C ASN A 28 -13.68 -14.28 -4.88
N LEU A 29 -12.42 -13.87 -4.98
CA LEU A 29 -11.26 -14.75 -4.81
C LEU A 29 -11.07 -15.20 -3.36
N LEU A 30 -11.34 -14.31 -2.38
CA LEU A 30 -11.32 -14.65 -0.96
C LEU A 30 -12.46 -15.61 -0.60
N GLU A 31 -13.63 -15.44 -1.19
CA GLU A 31 -14.77 -16.34 -0.98
C GLU A 31 -14.47 -17.77 -1.42
N GLN A 32 -13.70 -17.96 -2.51
CA GLN A 32 -13.28 -19.29 -2.99
C GLN A 32 -12.44 -20.07 -1.97
N ILE A 33 -11.81 -19.40 -1.01
CA ILE A 33 -11.05 -20.02 0.08
C ILE A 33 -11.79 -19.95 1.43
N GLY A 34 -13.09 -19.63 1.42
CA GLY A 34 -13.96 -19.60 2.60
C GLY A 34 -13.84 -18.32 3.43
N ILE A 35 -13.32 -17.23 2.86
CA ILE A 35 -13.23 -15.94 3.55
C ILE A 35 -14.33 -15.02 3.02
N GLU A 36 -15.32 -14.79 3.86
CA GLU A 36 -16.44 -13.90 3.53
C GLU A 36 -16.05 -12.43 3.71
N GLU A 37 -15.83 -11.75 2.60
CA GLU A 37 -15.59 -10.32 2.56
C GLU A 37 -16.45 -9.69 1.45
N THR A 38 -16.94 -8.48 1.70
CA THR A 38 -17.64 -7.69 0.69
C THR A 38 -16.68 -6.68 0.08
N LYS A 39 -16.98 -6.20 -1.14
CA LYS A 39 -16.24 -5.08 -1.73
C LYS A 39 -16.09 -3.90 -0.77
N SER A 40 -17.17 -3.53 -0.07
CA SER A 40 -17.17 -2.40 0.87
C SER A 40 -16.34 -2.64 2.14
N SER A 41 -16.29 -3.88 2.65
CA SER A 41 -15.45 -4.21 3.80
C SER A 41 -13.97 -4.22 3.43
N ILE A 42 -13.62 -4.73 2.25
CA ILE A 42 -12.27 -4.64 1.68
C ILE A 42 -11.88 -3.18 1.46
N ASP A 43 -12.72 -2.38 0.80
CA ASP A 43 -12.49 -0.95 0.57
C ASP A 43 -12.17 -0.24 1.89
N SER A 44 -12.96 -0.52 2.93
CA SER A 44 -12.76 0.08 4.25
C SER A 44 -11.45 -0.36 4.92
N LYS A 45 -11.11 -1.66 4.85
CA LYS A 45 -9.86 -2.21 5.39
C LYS A 45 -8.64 -1.59 4.71
N ILE A 46 -8.64 -1.56 3.38
CA ILE A 46 -7.54 -1.00 2.59
C ILE A 46 -7.46 0.52 2.78
N CYS A 47 -8.58 1.24 2.80
CA CYS A 47 -8.58 2.68 3.03
C CYS A 47 -7.99 3.07 4.39
N ARG A 48 -8.30 2.33 5.45
CA ARG A 48 -7.73 2.55 6.80
C ARG A 48 -6.29 2.06 6.94
N GLY A 49 -5.89 1.08 6.15
CA GLY A 49 -4.56 0.44 6.24
C GLY A 49 -4.32 -0.33 7.55
N THR A 50 -5.39 -0.69 8.27
CA THR A 50 -5.34 -1.41 9.55
C THR A 50 -6.03 -2.77 9.44
N PHE A 51 -5.57 -3.60 8.50
CA PHE A 51 -5.99 -5.00 8.38
C PHE A 51 -5.00 -5.92 9.09
N SER A 52 -5.45 -7.12 9.47
CA SER A 52 -4.57 -8.11 10.08
C SER A 52 -3.53 -8.61 9.09
N ALA A 53 -2.39 -9.07 9.61
CA ALA A 53 -1.38 -9.74 8.79
C ALA A 53 -1.95 -11.00 8.10
N SER A 54 -2.86 -11.72 8.75
CA SER A 54 -3.55 -12.86 8.15
C SER A 54 -4.36 -12.46 6.91
N PHE A 55 -5.17 -11.40 7.01
CA PHE A 55 -5.94 -10.88 5.87
C PHE A 55 -5.02 -10.45 4.73
N PHE A 56 -3.90 -9.78 5.06
CA PHE A 56 -2.92 -9.39 4.07
C PHE A 56 -2.34 -10.60 3.32
N LEU A 57 -1.89 -11.63 4.04
CA LEU A 57 -1.38 -12.86 3.44
C LEU A 57 -2.45 -13.58 2.62
N GLN A 58 -3.68 -13.66 3.10
CA GLN A 58 -4.80 -14.25 2.35
C GLN A 58 -5.02 -13.51 1.03
N CYS A 59 -5.04 -12.18 1.05
CA CYS A 59 -5.14 -11.37 -0.16
C CYS A 59 -4.00 -11.67 -1.13
N LEU A 60 -2.75 -11.66 -0.66
CA LEU A 60 -1.58 -11.95 -1.49
C LEU A 60 -1.63 -13.36 -2.10
N THR A 61 -2.06 -14.36 -1.33
CA THR A 61 -2.17 -15.74 -1.80
C THR A 61 -3.22 -15.87 -2.89
N VAL A 62 -4.43 -15.35 -2.70
CA VAL A 62 -5.52 -15.53 -3.68
C VAL A 62 -5.29 -14.76 -4.97
N ILE A 63 -4.50 -13.69 -4.94
CA ILE A 63 -4.08 -12.97 -6.14
C ILE A 63 -2.83 -13.58 -6.80
N GLY A 64 -2.26 -14.65 -6.27
CA GLY A 64 -1.04 -15.25 -6.82
C GLY A 64 0.20 -14.35 -6.66
N CYS A 65 0.35 -13.72 -5.49
CA CYS A 65 1.57 -13.01 -5.12
C CYS A 65 2.51 -13.95 -4.35
N GLU A 66 3.62 -14.33 -5.01
CA GLU A 66 4.63 -15.21 -4.44
C GLU A 66 5.69 -14.47 -3.63
N LYS A 67 5.96 -13.21 -4.01
CA LYS A 67 6.98 -12.38 -3.39
C LYS A 67 6.51 -10.93 -3.30
N ILE A 68 6.66 -10.35 -2.11
CA ILE A 68 6.55 -8.92 -1.86
C ILE A 68 7.92 -8.33 -1.57
N GLU A 69 8.12 -7.09 -1.96
CA GLU A 69 9.31 -6.32 -1.65
C GLU A 69 8.91 -5.10 -0.82
N ILE A 70 9.58 -4.91 0.31
CA ILE A 70 9.33 -3.77 1.20
C ILE A 70 10.40 -2.74 0.91
N VAL A 71 10.08 -1.83 -0.01
CA VAL A 71 10.96 -0.71 -0.35
C VAL A 71 10.76 0.46 0.61
N GLU A 72 11.84 1.15 0.95
CA GLU A 72 11.78 2.47 1.55
C GLU A 72 11.81 3.52 0.45
N TYR A 73 10.81 4.39 0.44
CA TYR A 73 10.83 5.56 -0.41
C TYR A 73 11.31 6.72 0.46
N GLU A 74 12.54 7.18 0.25
CA GLU A 74 12.93 8.49 0.75
C GLU A 74 11.97 9.52 0.14
N ASN A 75 11.31 10.29 0.99
CA ASN A 75 10.39 11.31 0.55
C ASN A 75 11.21 12.43 -0.12
N GLN A 76 11.23 12.48 -1.45
CA GLN A 76 11.98 13.45 -2.27
C GLN A 76 11.56 14.92 -2.09
N LEU A 77 10.75 15.27 -1.07
CA LEU A 77 10.44 16.67 -0.73
C LEU A 77 11.70 17.49 -0.34
N SER A 78 12.84 16.85 -0.11
CA SER A 78 14.16 17.50 0.02
C SER A 78 14.73 18.07 -1.28
N ILE A 79 14.15 17.76 -2.45
CA ILE A 79 14.60 18.30 -3.76
C ILE A 79 14.03 19.70 -4.03
N ALA A 80 13.00 20.13 -3.29
CA ALA A 80 12.35 21.44 -3.46
C ALA A 80 12.81 22.50 -2.43
N ALA A 81 13.76 22.17 -1.54
CA ALA A 81 14.40 23.19 -0.72
C ALA A 81 15.32 24.03 -1.62
N GLU A 82 15.08 25.34 -1.67
CA GLU A 82 15.96 26.29 -2.37
C GLU A 82 17.42 26.06 -1.95
N PRO A 83 18.40 26.15 -2.86
CA PRO A 83 19.80 26.06 -2.48
C PRO A 83 20.09 27.11 -1.41
N GLN A 84 20.62 26.69 -0.27
CA GLN A 84 21.00 27.58 0.82
C GLN A 84 22.22 28.39 0.38
N ALA A 85 21.98 29.49 -0.33
CA ALA A 85 23.03 30.39 -0.79
C ALA A 85 23.59 31.13 0.43
N GLU A 86 24.80 30.79 0.85
CA GLU A 86 25.57 31.65 1.74
C GLU A 86 25.93 32.93 0.98
N TYR A 87 25.17 34.00 1.25
CA TYR A 87 25.55 35.34 0.80
C TYR A 87 26.76 35.80 1.59
N ASN A 88 27.93 35.67 0.96
CA ASN A 88 29.16 36.30 1.43
C ASN A 88 29.04 37.82 1.27
N LEU A 89 28.58 38.50 2.32
CA LEU A 89 28.69 39.95 2.44
C LEU A 89 30.17 40.30 2.61
N LYS A 90 30.84 40.62 1.49
CA LYS A 90 32.18 41.22 1.53
C LYS A 90 32.06 42.58 2.21
N LYS A 91 32.82 42.73 3.30
CA LYS A 91 32.94 43.98 4.08
C LYS A 91 33.94 44.93 3.41
#